data_AF-A0A7S3XGL0-F1
#
_entry.id   AF-A0A7S3XGL0-F1
#
_cell.length_a   1.000
_cell.length_b   1.000
_cell.length_c   1.000
_cell.angle_alpha   90.00
_cell.angle_beta   90.00
_cell.angle_gamma   90.00
#
_symmetry.space_group_name_H-M   'P 1'
#
loop_
_entity.id
_entity.type
_entity.pdbx_description
1 polymer ?
#
loop_
_entity_poly.entity_id
_entity_poly.type
_entity_poly.pdbx_seq_one_letter_code
_entity_poly.pdbx_strand_id
1 'polypeptide(L)'
;DKNQNHTAAISFANLGAAYGTAKSGVGICSMGVMRPDLVMRSIIPVVMAGVLGIYGLITSVIINGKMDTPATYSQYSGYAHLGAGLTVGLSSLAAGLAIGIVGDSGVRANAQQPKLFVGMILILIF
;
A
#
# COMPACT_ATOMS: atom_id res chain seq x y z
N ASP A 1 -18.10 -18.95 8.20
CA ASP A 1 -17.87 -17.50 8.36
C ASP A 1 -16.61 -17.06 9.13
N LYS A 2 -15.59 -17.91 9.33
CA LYS A 2 -14.31 -17.45 9.89
C LYS A 2 -13.40 -16.71 8.89
N ASN A 3 -13.69 -16.83 7.58
CA ASN A 3 -12.78 -16.36 6.54
C ASN A 3 -13.01 -14.90 6.14
N GLN A 4 -14.24 -14.36 6.24
CA GLN A 4 -14.59 -13.06 5.66
C GLN A 4 -13.92 -11.86 6.34
N ASN A 5 -13.68 -11.91 7.65
CA ASN A 5 -13.19 -10.75 8.40
C ASN A 5 -11.76 -10.34 8.02
N HIS A 6 -10.91 -11.30 7.60
CA HIS A 6 -9.52 -11.02 7.25
C HIS A 6 -9.38 -10.75 5.75
N THR A 7 -10.31 -11.27 4.94
CA THR A 7 -10.32 -11.03 3.48
C THR A 7 -10.50 -9.55 3.16
N ALA A 8 -11.28 -8.81 3.95
CA ALA A 8 -11.46 -7.37 3.75
C ALA A 8 -10.14 -6.60 3.95
N ALA A 9 -9.37 -6.92 4.99
CA ALA A 9 -8.09 -6.27 5.27
C ALA A 9 -7.07 -6.47 4.13
N ILE A 10 -6.90 -7.72 3.69
CA ILE A 10 -5.98 -8.08 2.61
C ILE A 10 -6.42 -7.54 1.26
N SER A 11 -7.71 -7.63 0.93
CA SER A 11 -8.21 -7.20 -0.39
C SER A 11 -8.07 -5.69 -0.59
N PHE A 12 -8.44 -4.88 0.42
CA PHE A 12 -8.28 -3.43 0.32
C PHE A 12 -6.81 -2.98 0.35
N ALA A 13 -5.96 -3.61 1.17
CA ALA A 13 -4.53 -3.32 1.18
C ALA A 13 -3.87 -3.66 -0.16
N ASN A 14 -4.21 -4.80 -0.75
CA ASN A 14 -3.69 -5.22 -2.05
C ASN A 14 -4.21 -4.34 -3.20
N LEU A 15 -5.45 -3.86 -3.13
CA LEU A 15 -5.97 -2.88 -4.08
C LEU A 15 -5.19 -1.55 -4.02
N GLY A 16 -4.89 -1.06 -2.81
CA GLY A 16 -4.05 0.13 -2.63
C GLY A 16 -2.64 -0.05 -3.19
N ALA A 17 -1.99 -1.18 -2.86
CA ALA A 17 -0.66 -1.51 -3.36
C ALA A 17 -0.63 -1.67 -4.90
N ALA A 18 -1.65 -2.33 -5.47
CA ALA A 18 -1.77 -2.50 -6.91
C ALA A 18 -1.97 -1.16 -7.62
N TYR A 19 -2.83 -0.29 -7.10
CA TYR A 19 -3.03 1.05 -7.67
C TYR A 19 -1.77 1.91 -7.59
N GLY A 20 -1.14 1.96 -6.41
CA GLY A 20 0.10 2.72 -6.19
C GLY A 20 1.22 2.28 -7.12
N THR A 21 1.36 0.96 -7.31
CA THR A 21 2.32 0.34 -8.24
C THR A 21 1.98 0.65 -9.69
N ALA A 22 0.72 0.51 -10.10
CA ALA A 22 0.31 0.75 -11.48
C ALA A 22 0.53 2.21 -11.90
N LYS A 23 0.10 3.18 -11.07
CA LYS A 23 0.25 4.61 -11.37
C LYS A 23 1.71 5.05 -11.36
N SER A 24 2.49 4.63 -10.35
CA SER A 24 3.93 4.93 -10.31
C SER A 24 4.67 4.27 -11.47
N GLY A 25 4.29 3.04 -11.84
CA GLY A 25 4.88 2.30 -12.95
C GLY A 25 4.70 3.01 -14.30
N VAL A 26 3.51 3.53 -14.58
CA VAL A 26 3.26 4.33 -15.81
C VAL A 26 4.17 5.56 -15.87
N GLY A 27 4.36 6.26 -14.74
CA GLY A 27 5.27 7.40 -14.65
C GLY A 27 6.74 7.01 -14.87
N ILE A 28 7.18 5.90 -14.28
CA ILE A 28 8.56 5.38 -14.45
C ILE A 28 8.80 4.96 -15.90
N CYS A 29 7.88 4.24 -16.52
CA CYS A 29 8.01 3.82 -17.92
C CYS A 29 8.05 5.03 -18.87
N SER A 30 7.20 6.04 -18.64
CA SER A 30 7.21 7.27 -19.44
C SER A 30 8.51 8.06 -19.29
N MET A 31 9.08 8.10 -18.08
CA MET A 31 10.36 8.76 -17.82
C MET A 31 11.55 7.95 -18.36
N GLY A 32 11.50 6.63 -18.28
CA GLY A 32 12.58 5.72 -18.69
C GLY A 32 12.91 5.79 -20.18
N VAL A 33 11.94 6.16 -21.02
CA VAL A 33 12.19 6.43 -22.46
C VAL A 33 13.04 7.68 -22.67
N MET A 34 12.88 8.71 -21.82
CA MET A 34 13.62 9.98 -21.95
C MET A 34 14.94 9.99 -21.17
N ARG A 35 14.99 9.38 -19.98
CA ARG A 35 16.18 9.33 -19.11
C ARG A 35 16.34 7.96 -18.43
N PRO A 36 16.88 6.95 -19.14
CA PRO A 36 17.03 5.59 -18.60
C PRO A 36 17.91 5.52 -17.35
N ASP A 37 18.89 6.42 -17.20
CA ASP A 37 19.79 6.47 -16.05
C ASP A 37 19.07 6.72 -14.71
N LEU A 38 17.88 7.34 -14.76
CA LEU A 38 17.10 7.70 -13.57
C LEU A 38 16.07 6.62 -13.17
N VAL A 39 15.92 5.55 -13.95
CA VAL A 39 14.92 4.50 -13.71
C VAL A 39 15.15 3.80 -12.38
N MET A 40 16.39 3.39 -12.09
CA MET A 40 16.72 2.67 -10.85
C MET A 40 16.42 3.51 -9.60
N ARG A 41 16.62 4.83 -9.66
CA ARG A 41 16.28 5.74 -8.54
C ARG A 41 14.78 5.90 -8.38
N SER A 42 14.02 5.81 -9.47
CA SER A 42 12.58 6.06 -9.49
C SER A 42 11.73 4.84 -9.07
N ILE A 43 12.35 3.72 -8.69
CA ILE A 43 11.67 2.50 -8.21
C ILE A 43 11.15 2.64 -6.77
N ILE A 44 11.68 3.57 -5.98
CA ILE A 44 11.33 3.75 -4.55
C ILE A 44 9.81 3.87 -4.30
N PRO A 45 9.01 4.66 -5.06
CA PRO A 45 7.57 4.75 -4.84
C PRO A 45 6.84 3.42 -5.05
N VAL A 46 7.33 2.57 -5.96
CA VAL A 46 6.77 1.23 -6.20
C VAL A 46 7.04 0.32 -5.00
N VAL A 47 8.25 0.37 -4.45
CA VAL A 47 8.61 -0.41 -3.25
C VAL A 47 7.75 0.04 -2.06
N MET A 48 7.58 1.35 -1.87
CA MET A 48 6.72 1.90 -0.80
C MET A 48 5.26 1.46 -0.95
N ALA A 49 4.73 1.43 -2.17
CA ALA A 49 3.39 0.89 -2.42
C ALA A 49 3.29 -0.61 -2.07
N GLY A 50 4.37 -1.38 -2.30
CA GLY A 50 4.42 -2.82 -1.99
C GLY A 50 4.37 -3.13 -0.49
N VAL A 51 4.95 -2.29 0.36
CA VAL A 51 4.97 -2.51 1.83
C VAL A 51 3.54 -2.46 2.42
N LEU A 52 2.62 -1.70 1.82
CA LEU A 52 1.21 -1.65 2.24
C LEU A 52 0.51 -3.02 2.18
N GLY A 53 0.83 -3.84 1.17
CA GLY A 53 0.31 -5.20 1.05
C GLY A 53 0.82 -6.13 2.16
N ILE A 54 2.08 -5.94 2.57
CA ILE A 54 2.68 -6.68 3.69
C ILE A 54 1.98 -6.32 5.01
N TYR A 55 1.61 -5.06 5.24
CA TYR A 55 0.83 -4.67 6.42
C TYR A 55 -0.55 -5.34 6.48
N GLY A 56 -1.24 -5.44 5.34
CA GLY A 56 -2.52 -6.18 5.25
C GLY A 56 -2.36 -7.68 5.52
N LEU A 57 -1.28 -8.29 5.03
CA LEU A 57 -0.96 -9.69 5.28
C LEU A 57 -0.66 -9.96 6.76
N ILE A 58 0.23 -9.18 7.37
CA ILE A 58 0.64 -9.35 8.78
C ILE A 58 -0.58 -9.23 9.70
N THR A 59 -1.42 -8.22 9.49
CA THR A 59 -2.63 -8.03 10.30
C THR A 59 -3.62 -9.18 10.16
N SER A 60 -3.81 -9.71 8.94
CA SER A 60 -4.66 -10.88 8.71
C SER A 60 -4.13 -12.15 9.40
N VAL A 61 -2.81 -12.36 9.41
CA VAL A 61 -2.19 -13.50 10.09
C VAL A 61 -2.32 -13.37 11.61
N ILE A 62 -2.14 -12.17 12.17
CA ILE A 62 -2.31 -11.93 13.62
C ILE A 62 -3.76 -12.18 14.05
N ILE A 63 -4.74 -11.72 13.27
CA ILE A 63 -6.15 -11.96 13.60
C ILE A 63 -6.43 -13.47 13.55
N ASN A 64 -5.93 -14.18 12.53
CA ASN A 64 -6.08 -15.63 12.41
C ASN A 64 -5.46 -16.40 13.59
N GLY A 65 -4.31 -15.96 14.08
CA GLY A 65 -3.66 -16.56 15.26
C GLY A 65 -4.41 -16.33 16.59
N LYS A 66 -5.32 -15.36 16.64
CA LYS A 66 -6.13 -15.03 17.83
C LYS A 66 -7.55 -15.59 17.77
N MET A 67 -7.92 -16.31 16.71
CA MET A 67 -9.23 -16.94 16.59
C MET A 67 -9.26 -18.27 17.35
N ASP A 68 -9.83 -18.27 18.56
CA ASP A 68 -10.04 -19.47 19.35
C ASP A 68 -11.23 -20.34 18.86
N THR A 69 -11.44 -21.47 19.53
CA THR A 69 -12.58 -22.37 19.29
C THR A 69 -13.92 -21.62 19.36
N PRO A 70 -14.90 -21.95 18.50
CA PRO A 70 -16.17 -21.21 18.38
C PRO A 70 -16.97 -21.09 19.69
N ALA A 71 -16.73 -21.98 20.66
CA ALA A 71 -17.43 -22.04 21.93
C ALA A 71 -17.07 -20.90 22.90
N THR A 72 -15.90 -20.28 22.75
CA THR A 72 -15.39 -19.24 23.68
C THR A 72 -15.30 -17.86 23.01
N TYR A 73 -15.68 -17.76 21.74
CA TYR A 73 -15.50 -16.55 20.95
C TYR A 73 -16.67 -15.57 21.18
N SER A 74 -16.44 -14.59 22.04
CA SER A 74 -17.42 -13.53 22.32
C SER A 74 -17.72 -12.69 21.07
N GLN A 75 -18.99 -12.32 20.89
CA GLN A 75 -19.45 -11.38 19.85
C GLN A 75 -18.64 -10.07 19.86
N TYR A 76 -18.23 -9.60 21.05
CA TYR A 76 -17.39 -8.40 21.19
C TYR A 76 -16.03 -8.56 20.49
N SER A 77 -15.37 -9.70 20.68
CA SER A 77 -14.10 -10.00 20.01
C SER A 77 -14.28 -10.06 18.49
N GLY A 78 -15.37 -10.66 18.02
CA GLY A 78 -15.70 -10.70 16.59
C GLY A 78 -15.82 -9.32 15.94
N TYR A 79 -16.54 -8.39 16.57
CA TYR A 79 -16.64 -7.01 16.08
C TYR A 79 -15.32 -6.24 16.19
N ALA A 80 -14.54 -6.47 17.25
CA ALA A 80 -13.21 -5.87 17.40
C ALA A 80 -12.25 -6.32 16.28
N HIS A 81 -12.26 -7.60 15.92
CA HIS A 81 -11.44 -8.14 14.85
C HIS A 81 -11.88 -7.67 13.45
N LEU A 82 -13.20 -7.56 13.22
CA LEU A 82 -13.74 -6.97 11.99
C LEU A 82 -13.35 -5.49 11.86
N GLY A 83 -13.47 -4.71 12.95
CA GLY A 83 -13.08 -3.31 12.99
C GLY A 83 -11.60 -3.13 12.70
N ALA A 84 -10.73 -3.90 13.36
CA ALA A 84 -9.29 -3.85 13.13
C ALA A 84 -8.90 -4.14 11.66
N GLY A 85 -9.54 -5.13 11.04
CA GLY A 85 -9.30 -5.46 9.63
C GLY A 85 -9.73 -4.34 8.67
N LEU A 86 -10.91 -3.76 8.90
CA LEU A 86 -11.44 -2.66 8.08
C LEU A 86 -10.61 -1.37 8.20
N THR A 87 -10.22 -1.00 9.42
CA THR A 87 -9.42 0.23 9.64
C THR A 87 -8.07 0.15 8.94
N VAL A 88 -7.41 -1.02 9.00
CA VAL A 88 -6.11 -1.22 8.34
C VAL A 88 -6.28 -1.27 6.82
N GLY A 89 -7.25 -2.04 6.32
CA GLY A 89 -7.50 -2.16 4.89
C GLY A 89 -7.81 -0.82 4.21
N LEU A 90 -8.70 -0.02 4.80
CA LEU A 90 -9.09 1.29 4.26
C LEU A 90 -7.95 2.32 4.36
N SER A 91 -7.20 2.33 5.46
CA SER A 91 -6.03 3.22 5.61
C SER A 91 -4.95 2.90 4.57
N SER A 92 -4.66 1.62 4.36
CA SER A 92 -3.69 1.16 3.36
C SER A 92 -4.14 1.46 1.93
N LEU A 93 -5.45 1.38 1.65
CA LEU A 93 -6.01 1.77 0.36
C LEU A 93 -5.81 3.27 0.11
N ALA A 94 -6.16 4.12 1.07
CA ALA A 94 -5.99 5.57 0.97
C ALA A 94 -4.51 5.96 0.77
N ALA A 95 -3.60 5.34 1.54
CA ALA A 95 -2.17 5.54 1.39
C ALA A 95 -1.67 5.11 -0.01
N GLY A 96 -2.10 3.95 -0.51
CA GLY A 96 -1.73 3.47 -1.85
C GLY A 96 -2.20 4.39 -2.99
N LEU A 97 -3.39 4.99 -2.86
CA LEU A 97 -3.89 5.99 -3.79
C LEU A 97 -3.03 7.26 -3.79
N ALA A 98 -2.69 7.77 -2.60
CA ALA A 98 -1.85 8.95 -2.45
C ALA A 98 -0.44 8.73 -3.02
N ILE A 99 0.20 7.61 -2.66
CA ILE A 99 1.52 7.20 -3.17
C ILE A 99 1.49 7.08 -4.70
N GLY A 100 0.43 6.51 -5.28
CA GLY A 100 0.31 6.38 -6.74
C GLY A 100 0.28 7.73 -7.47
N ILE A 101 -0.47 8.70 -6.96
CA ILE A 101 -0.61 10.03 -7.58
C ILE A 101 0.67 10.86 -7.40
N VAL A 102 1.23 10.86 -6.19
CA VAL A 102 2.50 11.53 -5.88
C VAL A 102 3.65 10.86 -6.65
N GLY A 103 3.65 9.54 -6.75
CA GLY A 103 4.63 8.76 -7.50
C GLY A 103 4.65 9.12 -8.99
N ASP A 104 3.50 9.05 -9.68
CA ASP A 104 3.40 9.39 -11.12
C ASP A 104 3.82 10.85 -11.40
N SER A 105 3.37 11.80 -10.59
CA SER A 105 3.72 13.21 -10.75
C SER A 105 5.19 13.49 -10.38
N GLY A 106 5.67 12.88 -9.30
CA GLY A 106 7.00 13.05 -8.75
C GLY A 106 8.09 12.49 -9.66
N VAL A 107 7.89 11.30 -10.24
CA VAL A 107 8.88 10.71 -11.18
C VAL A 107 8.98 11.52 -12.47
N ARG A 108 7.87 12.09 -12.96
CA ARG A 108 7.86 12.99 -14.12
C ARG A 108 8.56 14.33 -13.83
N ALA A 109 8.34 14.91 -12.65
CA ALA A 109 9.04 16.13 -12.23
C ALA A 109 10.54 15.90 -12.01
N ASN A 110 10.91 14.76 -11.40
CA ASN A 110 12.29 14.35 -11.21
C ASN A 110 13.02 14.14 -12.56
N ALA A 111 12.29 13.71 -13.60
CA ALA A 111 12.82 13.65 -14.96
C ALA A 111 13.32 15.01 -15.44
N GLN A 112 12.62 16.10 -15.12
CA GLN A 112 13.01 17.46 -15.52
C GLN A 112 14.11 18.04 -14.63
N GLN A 113 14.01 17.86 -13.31
CA GLN A 113 14.95 18.42 -12.35
C GLN A 113 15.35 17.39 -11.28
N PRO A 114 16.59 16.85 -11.30
CA PRO A 114 17.00 15.76 -10.42
C PRO A 114 17.12 16.17 -8.94
N LYS A 115 17.16 17.48 -8.64
CA LYS A 115 17.16 18.00 -7.26
C LYS A 115 15.82 17.76 -6.55
N LEU A 116 14.73 17.51 -7.28
CA LEU A 116 13.40 17.24 -6.72
C LEU A 116 13.27 15.82 -6.15
N PHE A 117 14.24 14.93 -6.40
CA PHE A 117 14.21 13.55 -5.95
C PHE A 117 14.03 13.41 -4.43
N VAL A 118 14.78 14.19 -3.64
CA VAL A 118 14.69 14.14 -2.17
C VAL A 118 13.35 14.67 -1.69
N GLY A 119 12.82 15.72 -2.33
CA GLY A 119 11.50 16.27 -2.03
C GLY A 119 10.37 15.27 -2.31
N MET A 120 10.46 14.53 -3.42
CA MET A 120 9.52 13.45 -3.73
C MET A 120 9.52 12.36 -2.64
N ILE A 121 10.71 11.94 -2.17
CA ILE A 121 10.81 10.93 -1.11
C ILE A 121 10.20 11.44 0.20
N LEU A 122 10.46 12.70 0.57
CA LEU A 122 9.87 13.29 1.78
C LEU A 122 8.34 13.27 1.73
N ILE A 123 7.72 13.62 0.59
CA ILE A 123 6.26 13.57 0.44
C ILE A 123 5.73 12.13 0.53
N LEU A 124 6.48 11.14 0.06
CA LEU A 124 6.09 9.73 0.12
C LEU A 124 6.23 9.09 1.51
N ILE A 125 6.92 9.75 2.45
CA ILE A 125 7.09 9.27 3.84
C ILE A 125 5.90 9.71 4.73
N PHE A 126 5.31 10.87 4.45
CA PHE A 126 4.17 11.41 5.19
C PHE A 126 2.84 10.83 4.70
#